data_AF-A0A3C1LCH6-F1
#
_entry.id   AF-A0A3C1LCH6-F1
#
_cell.length_a   1.000
_cell.length_b   1.000
_cell.length_c   1.000
_cell.angle_alpha   90.00
_cell.angle_beta   90.00
_cell.angle_gamma   90.00
#
_symmetry.space_group_name_H-M   'P 1'
#
loop_
_entity.id
_entity.type
_entity.pdbx_description
1 polymer ?
#
loop_
_entity_poly.entity_id
_entity_poly.type
_entity_poly.pdbx_seq_one_letter_code
_entity_poly.pdbx_strand_id
1 'polypeptide(L)'
;GRIATGVIELIAGILILIPRTAFIGAIISIGLMLGAVTAHLFVIGIVSQNDGGQLFIMALIVFVAALLVTIQERQKLRIFIVSILKH
;
A
#
# COMPACT_ATOMS: atom_id res chain seq x y z
N GLY A 1 4.70 -5.85 20.22
CA GLY A 1 4.86 -5.76 18.76
C GLY A 1 6.13 -5.02 18.39
N ARG A 2 7.24 -5.73 18.24
CA ARG A 2 8.52 -5.22 17.70
C ARG A 2 9.14 -6.18 16.69
N ILE A 3 8.97 -7.49 16.93
CA ILE A 3 9.40 -8.54 16.01
C ILE A 3 8.54 -8.55 14.74
N ALA A 4 7.21 -8.43 14.88
CA ALA A 4 6.31 -8.37 13.74
C ALA A 4 6.55 -7.14 12.85
N THR A 5 6.78 -5.97 13.45
CA THR A 5 7.06 -4.73 12.71
C THR A 5 8.42 -4.80 12.01
N GLY A 6 9.46 -5.31 12.67
CA GLY A 6 10.78 -5.49 12.05
C GLY A 6 10.80 -6.50 10.91
N VAL A 7 9.98 -7.55 10.98
CA VAL A 7 9.80 -8.50 9.86
C VAL A 7 9.11 -7.82 8.67
N ILE A 8 8.09 -6.99 8.93
CA ILE A 8 7.40 -6.24 7.88
C ILE A 8 8.35 -5.22 7.23
N GLU A 9 9.20 -4.54 8.00
CA GLU A 9 10.20 -3.58 7.50
C GLU A 9 11.29 -4.27 6.64
N LEU A 10 11.76 -5.46 7.04
CA LEU A 10 12.72 -6.24 6.26
C LEU A 10 12.11 -6.71 4.93
N ILE A 11 10.86 -7.17 4.97
CA ILE A 11 10.12 -7.59 3.77
C ILE A 11 9.88 -6.38 2.86
N ALA A 12 9.51 -5.22 3.42
CA ALA A 12 9.32 -3.99 2.66
C ALA A 12 10.63 -3.52 2.00
N GLY A 13 11.77 -3.59 2.70
CA GLY A 13 13.08 -3.26 2.14
C GLY A 13 13.50 -4.18 0.99
N ILE A 14 13.23 -5.48 1.10
CA ILE A 14 13.50 -6.46 0.03
C ILE A 14 12.56 -6.24 -1.17
N LEU A 15 11.28 -5.93 -0.92
CA LEU A 15 10.32 -5.68 -1.99
C LEU A 15 10.59 -4.36 -2.73
N ILE A 16 11.05 -3.30 -2.04
CA ILE A 16 11.46 -2.05 -2.69
C ILE A 16 12.67 -2.25 -3.61
N LEU A 17 13.55 -3.20 -3.31
CA LEU A 17 14.71 -3.51 -4.15
C LEU A 17 14.36 -4.19 -5.48
N ILE A 18 13.12 -4.67 -5.65
CA ILE A 18 12.71 -5.45 -6.84
C ILE A 18 11.67 -4.66 -7.67
N PRO A 19 12.11 -3.82 -8.62
CA PRO A 19 11.22 -3.01 -9.47
C PRO A 19 10.32 -3.82 -10.43
N ARG A 20 10.49 -5.14 -10.51
CA ARG A 20 9.65 -6.03 -11.34
C ARG A 20 8.33 -6.42 -10.69
N THR A 21 8.24 -6.42 -9.36
CA THR A 21 6.99 -6.73 -8.62
C THR A 21 6.27 -5.49 -8.12
N ALA A 22 6.84 -4.30 -8.33
CA ALA A 22 6.28 -3.01 -7.91
C ALA A 22 4.82 -2.80 -8.34
N PHE A 23 4.42 -3.32 -9.50
CA PHE A 23 3.04 -3.25 -9.98
C PHE A 23 2.05 -4.06 -9.12
N ILE A 24 2.36 -5.35 -8.89
CA ILE A 24 1.53 -6.23 -8.06
C ILE A 24 1.53 -5.72 -6.61
N GLY A 25 2.70 -5.30 -6.12
CA GLY A 25 2.87 -4.69 -4.81
C GLY A 25 2.03 -3.40 -4.66
N ALA A 26 1.96 -2.56 -5.68
CA ALA A 26 1.18 -1.32 -5.64
C ALA A 26 -0.33 -1.59 -5.62
N ILE A 27 -0.85 -2.52 -6.43
CA ILE A 27 -2.27 -2.90 -6.40
C ILE A 27 -2.66 -3.46 -5.03
N ILE A 28 -1.86 -4.38 -4.49
CA ILE A 28 -2.11 -4.98 -3.17
C ILE A 28 -2.03 -3.91 -2.07
N SER A 29 -1.04 -3.00 -2.15
CA SER A 29 -0.89 -1.90 -1.20
C SER A 29 -2.07 -0.92 -1.26
N ILE A 30 -2.57 -0.60 -2.45
CA ILE A 30 -3.78 0.23 -2.61
C ILE A 30 -4.97 -0.41 -1.90
N GLY A 31 -5.21 -1.71 -2.11
CA GLY A 31 -6.31 -2.43 -1.45
C GLY A 31 -6.16 -2.50 0.08
N LEU A 32 -4.96 -2.83 0.57
CA LEU A 32 -4.66 -2.88 2.00
C LEU A 32 -4.79 -1.51 2.67
N MET A 33 -4.22 -0.46 2.06
CA MET A 33 -4.28 0.89 2.62
C MET A 33 -5.70 1.47 2.56
N LEU A 34 -6.48 1.17 1.51
CA LEU A 34 -7.92 1.48 1.49
C LEU A 34 -8.64 0.82 2.66
N GLY A 35 -8.41 -0.48 2.90
CA GLY A 35 -8.97 -1.18 4.05
C GLY A 35 -8.54 -0.60 5.39
N ALA A 36 -7.28 -0.18 5.51
CA ALA A 36 -6.77 0.46 6.72
C ALA A 36 -7.39 1.85 6.95
N VAL A 37 -7.53 2.66 5.88
CA VAL A 37 -8.16 3.99 5.91
C VAL A 37 -9.63 3.86 6.27
N THR A 38 -10.38 2.93 5.65
CA THR A 38 -11.80 2.70 5.99
C THR A 38 -11.97 2.15 7.41
N ALA A 39 -11.10 1.25 7.87
CA ALA A 39 -11.12 0.80 9.26
C ALA A 39 -10.88 1.94 10.25
N HIS A 40 -9.97 2.88 9.96
CA HIS A 40 -9.79 4.08 10.78
C HIS A 40 -10.98 5.03 10.74
N LEU A 41 -11.64 5.19 9.58
CA LEU A 41 -12.79 6.08 9.45
C LEU A 41 -14.07 5.52 10.10
N PHE A 42 -14.28 4.21 10.06
CA PHE A 42 -15.55 3.59 10.49
C PHE A 42 -15.48 2.79 11.79
N VAL A 43 -14.33 2.21 12.15
CA VAL A 43 -14.23 1.23 13.25
C VAL A 43 -13.33 1.72 14.39
N ILE A 44 -12.14 2.20 14.07
CA ILE A 44 -11.09 2.51 15.07
C ILE A 44 -11.14 3.99 15.50
N GLY A 45 -11.50 4.89 14.59
CA GLY A 45 -11.31 6.34 14.77
C GLY A 45 -9.94 6.81 14.30
N ILE A 46 -9.79 8.14 14.10
CA ILE A 46 -8.54 8.75 13.62
C ILE A 46 -7.38 8.46 14.59
N VAL A 47 -7.66 8.40 15.89
CA VAL A 47 -6.66 8.14 16.94
C VAL A 47 -6.80 6.71 17.43
N SER A 48 -5.89 5.84 16.99
CA SER A 48 -5.73 4.49 17.55
C SER A 48 -4.66 4.50 18.64
N GLN A 49 -4.93 3.93 19.81
CA GLN A 49 -3.98 3.74 20.91
C GLN A 49 -3.13 4.98 21.31
N ASN A 50 -3.72 6.17 21.36
CA ASN A 50 -3.02 7.42 21.70
C ASN A 50 -1.92 7.86 20.71
N ASP A 51 -1.83 7.28 19.49
CA ASP A 51 -0.84 7.68 18.47
C ASP A 51 -1.15 9.03 17.77
N GLY A 52 -2.16 9.78 18.23
CA GLY A 52 -2.51 11.11 17.68
C GLY A 52 -2.88 11.11 16.18
N GLY A 53 -3.15 9.95 15.58
CA GLY A 53 -3.44 9.80 14.15
C GLY A 53 -2.23 9.51 13.26
N GLN A 54 -1.08 9.18 13.84
CA GLN A 54 0.13 8.87 13.09
C GLN A 54 -0.05 7.67 12.14
N LEU A 55 -0.72 6.60 12.59
CA LEU A 55 -1.03 5.43 11.76
C LEU A 55 -1.93 5.76 10.57
N PHE A 56 -2.91 6.66 10.76
CA PHE A 56 -3.78 7.13 9.70
C PHE A 56 -3.01 7.95 8.65
N ILE A 57 -2.13 8.85 9.11
CA ILE A 57 -1.27 9.65 8.24
C ILE A 57 -0.31 8.77 7.46
N MET A 58 0.31 7.77 8.11
CA MET A 58 1.17 6.81 7.40
C MET A 58 0.41 6.00 6.36
N ALA A 59 -0.80 5.52 6.67
CA ALA A 59 -1.64 4.82 5.70
C ALA A 59 -1.96 5.70 4.49
N LEU A 60 -2.22 7.00 4.70
CA LEU A 60 -2.46 7.96 3.63
C LEU A 60 -1.19 8.21 2.78
N ILE A 61 -0.02 8.36 3.41
CA ILE A 61 1.26 8.54 2.71
C ILE A 61 1.57 7.31 1.86
N VAL A 62 1.43 6.10 2.41
CA VAL A 62 1.66 4.85 1.67
C VAL A 62 0.64 4.68 0.54
N PHE A 63 -0.62 5.07 0.76
CA PHE A 63 -1.64 5.08 -0.28
C PHE A 63 -1.25 6.00 -1.45
N VAL A 64 -0.81 7.22 -1.17
CA VAL A 64 -0.34 8.18 -2.20
C VAL A 64 0.93 7.68 -2.89
N ALA A 65 1.89 7.13 -2.14
CA ALA A 65 3.12 6.57 -2.70
C ALA A 65 2.81 5.37 -3.62
N ALA A 66 1.91 4.48 -3.22
CA ALA A 66 1.44 3.37 -4.06
C ALA A 66 0.73 3.89 -5.33
N LEU A 67 -0.03 4.99 -5.21
CA LEU A 67 -0.63 5.67 -6.37
C LEU A 67 0.45 6.22 -7.32
N LEU A 68 1.50 6.86 -6.80
CA LEU A 68 2.61 7.40 -7.59
C LEU A 68 3.38 6.29 -8.31
N VAL A 69 3.68 5.18 -7.62
CA VAL A 69 4.31 3.99 -8.23
C VAL A 69 3.43 3.41 -9.33
N THR A 70 2.12 3.31 -9.08
CA THR A 70 1.11 2.91 -10.07
C THR A 70 1.11 3.83 -11.31
N ILE A 71 1.29 5.13 -11.09
CA ILE A 71 1.40 6.15 -12.15
C ILE A 71 2.75 6.08 -12.87
N GLN A 72 3.83 5.71 -12.20
CA GLN A 72 5.13 5.57 -12.83
C GLN A 72 5.19 4.29 -13.69
N GLU A 73 4.53 3.23 -13.23
CA GLU A 73 4.43 1.93 -13.91
C GLU A 73 3.21 1.84 -14.86
N ARG A 74 2.62 2.97 -15.29
CA ARG A 74 1.40 3.00 -16.15
C ARG A 74 1.50 2.13 -17.39
N GLN A 75 2.70 1.97 -17.96
CA GLN A 75 2.88 1.12 -19.14
C GLN A 75 2.62 -0.36 -18.84
N LYS A 76 3.13 -0.87 -17.71
CA LYS A 76 2.84 -2.24 -17.25
C LYS A 76 1.38 -2.40 -16.84
N LEU A 77 0.81 -1.36 -16.23
CA LEU A 77 -0.59 -1.32 -15.83
C LEU A 77 -1.54 -1.37 -17.03
N ARG A 78 -1.24 -0.64 -18.10
CA ARG A 78 -2.00 -0.65 -19.35
C ARG A 78 -1.95 -2.02 -20.02
N ILE A 79 -0.79 -2.67 -20.05
CA ILE A 79 -0.63 -4.03 -20.59
C ILE A 79 -1.45 -5.03 -19.78
N PHE A 80 -1.43 -4.95 -18.44
CA PHE A 80 -2.20 -5.83 -17.57
C PHE A 80 -3.72 -5.64 -17.72
N ILE A 81 -4.21 -4.39 -17.69
CA ILE A 81 -5.64 -4.10 -17.91
C ILE A 81 -6.09 -4.60 -19.28
N VAL A 82 -5.32 -4.34 -20.33
CA VAL A 82 -5.64 -4.85 -21.67
C VAL A 82 -5.64 -6.38 -21.70
N SER A 83 -4.74 -7.04 -20.98
CA SER A 83 -4.68 -8.50 -20.88
C SER A 83 -5.90 -9.09 -20.14
N ILE A 84 -6.42 -8.41 -19.13
CA ILE A 84 -7.65 -8.81 -18.41
C ILE A 84 -8.89 -8.57 -19.26
N LEU A 85 -8.94 -7.46 -20.00
CA LEU A 85 -10.12 -7.08 -20.79
C LEU A 85 -10.26 -7.88 -22.10
N LYS A 86 -9.18 -8.56 -22.52
CA LYS A 86 -9.16 -9.39 -23.74
C LYS A 86 -9.60 -10.83 -23.50
N HIS A 87 -9.92 -11.19 -22.26
CA HIS A 87 -10.34 -12.52 -21.84
C HIS A 87 -11.79 -12.50 -21.35
#